data_AF-A0A5E4HFM6-F1
#
_entry.id   AF-A0A5E4HFM6-F1
#
_cell.length_a   1.000
_cell.length_b   1.000
_cell.length_c   1.000
_cell.angle_alpha   90.00
_cell.angle_beta   90.00
_cell.angle_gamma   90.00
#
_symmetry.space_group_name_H-M   'P 1'
#
loop_
_entity.id
_entity.type
_entity.pdbx_description
1 polymer ?
#
loop_
_entity_poly.entity_id
_entity_poly.type
_entity_poly.pdbx_seq_one_letter_code
_entity_poly.pdbx_strand_id
1 'polypeptide(L)'
;MAEMRTMKPFEKPEGGSYIGTIIDFVTKEVADTDYATRMQKVGPDGKPKTKFQVTWTWVLNANDKEGRAFQVFETYDAYQNPAKPSKLDKALTQILNAAPPLLSDTDQLEPLLLNRANELFITKSPKVSNPAEMTVKVIGHTPLKPGQLAPQAPKDFIRFKNRTKGTTGPNPGQSTQTYAQQPSQPANNVSLNSAPEENEAF
;
A
#
# COMPACT_ATOMS: atom_id res chain seq x y z
N MET A 1 -31.38 -9.08 -5.83
CA MET A 1 -30.11 -9.84 -5.79
C MET A 1 -29.09 -9.03 -6.54
N ALA A 2 -28.08 -8.48 -5.85
CA ALA A 2 -27.02 -7.72 -6.51
C ALA A 2 -25.98 -8.71 -7.05
N GLU A 3 -25.72 -8.67 -8.35
CA GLU A 3 -24.56 -9.32 -8.96
C GLU A 3 -23.30 -8.71 -8.34
N MET A 4 -22.71 -9.43 -7.38
CA MET A 4 -21.31 -9.24 -7.06
C MET A 4 -20.55 -9.53 -8.35
N ARG A 5 -20.05 -8.48 -9.01
CA ARG A 5 -19.02 -8.62 -10.04
C ARG A 5 -17.89 -9.40 -9.38
N THR A 6 -17.83 -10.69 -9.65
CA THR A 6 -16.73 -11.57 -9.32
C THR A 6 -15.53 -11.04 -10.11
N MET A 7 -14.83 -10.06 -9.53
CA MET A 7 -13.53 -9.66 -10.03
C MET A 7 -12.71 -10.94 -10.11
N LYS A 8 -12.26 -11.28 -11.33
CA LYS A 8 -11.42 -12.45 -11.58
C LYS A 8 -10.31 -12.44 -10.52
N PRO A 9 -10.13 -13.51 -9.73
CA PRO A 9 -9.10 -13.53 -8.72
C PRO A 9 -7.76 -13.29 -9.42
N PHE A 10 -7.00 -12.30 -8.93
CA PHE A 10 -5.66 -12.02 -9.45
C PHE A 10 -4.81 -13.30 -9.36
N GLU A 11 -4.06 -13.57 -10.43
CA GLU A 11 -3.11 -14.67 -10.43
C GLU A 11 -2.08 -14.44 -9.32
N LYS A 12 -1.74 -15.51 -8.60
CA LYS A 12 -0.81 -15.43 -7.47
C LYS A 12 0.59 -15.81 -7.95
N PRO A 13 1.62 -15.00 -7.64
CA PRO A 13 2.99 -15.33 -8.01
C PRO A 13 3.43 -16.66 -7.38
N GLU A 14 4.43 -17.30 -7.98
CA GLU A 14 5.10 -18.44 -7.37
C GLU A 14 5.95 -18.02 -6.16
N GLY A 15 6.35 -18.98 -5.33
CA GLY A 15 7.32 -18.71 -4.26
C GLY A 15 8.68 -18.33 -4.82
N GLY A 16 9.40 -17.42 -4.16
CA GLY A 16 10.70 -16.94 -4.61
C GLY A 16 11.02 -15.51 -4.15
N SER A 17 12.11 -14.97 -4.68
CA SER A 17 12.50 -13.58 -4.48
C SER A 17 11.96 -12.69 -5.60
N TYR A 18 11.37 -11.56 -5.24
CA TYR A 18 10.86 -10.55 -6.17
C TYR A 18 11.28 -9.16 -5.74
N ILE A 19 11.44 -8.25 -6.68
CA ILE A 19 11.51 -6.82 -6.37
C ILE A 19 10.08 -6.31 -6.33
N GLY A 20 9.68 -5.74 -5.20
CA GLY A 20 8.37 -5.15 -4.99
C GLY A 20 8.44 -3.65 -4.79
N THR A 21 7.36 -2.93 -5.11
CA THR A 21 7.15 -1.54 -4.71
C THR A 21 5.77 -1.37 -4.08
N ILE A 22 5.69 -0.67 -2.95
CA ILE A 22 4.42 -0.36 -2.29
C ILE A 22 3.69 0.73 -3.08
N ILE A 23 2.52 0.40 -3.60
CA ILE A 23 1.71 1.31 -4.43
C ILE A 23 0.40 1.75 -3.77
N ASP A 24 -0.06 1.04 -2.75
CA ASP A 24 -1.21 1.44 -1.95
C ASP A 24 -1.01 1.15 -0.47
N PHE A 25 -1.74 1.91 0.33
CA PHE A 25 -1.82 1.80 1.78
C PHE A 25 -3.25 2.11 2.20
N VAL A 26 -3.84 1.21 2.98
CA VAL A 26 -5.21 1.31 3.47
C VAL A 26 -5.22 1.01 4.96
N THR A 27 -5.78 1.93 5.74
CA THR A 27 -6.14 1.69 7.14
C THR A 27 -7.61 1.34 7.25
N LYS A 28 -7.93 0.34 8.06
CA LYS A 28 -9.30 -0.04 8.37
C LYS A 28 -9.49 -0.16 9.87
N GLU A 29 -10.60 0.41 10.34
CA GLU A 29 -11.12 0.14 11.67
C GLU A 29 -11.74 -1.27 11.72
N VAL A 30 -11.28 -2.09 12.65
CA VAL A 30 -11.75 -3.45 12.85
C VAL A 30 -12.30 -3.58 14.27
N ALA A 31 -13.59 -3.88 14.35
CA ALA A 31 -14.25 -4.18 15.60
C ALA A 31 -13.61 -5.43 16.22
N ASP A 32 -13.15 -5.29 17.45
CA ASP A 32 -12.41 -6.33 18.14
C ASP A 32 -13.35 -7.22 18.96
N THR A 33 -14.12 -8.06 18.28
CA THR A 33 -15.12 -8.93 18.93
C THR A 33 -14.47 -9.98 19.84
N ASP A 34 -13.22 -10.35 19.58
CA ASP A 34 -12.47 -11.40 20.30
C ASP A 34 -11.65 -10.84 21.49
N TYR A 35 -11.25 -9.56 21.46
CA TYR A 35 -10.65 -8.91 22.64
C TYR A 35 -11.69 -8.36 23.60
N ALA A 36 -12.85 -7.90 23.11
CA ALA A 36 -13.97 -7.49 23.98
C ALA A 36 -14.48 -8.66 24.85
N THR A 37 -14.31 -9.90 24.40
CA THR A 37 -14.67 -11.12 25.15
C THR A 37 -13.56 -11.66 26.04
N ARG A 38 -12.27 -11.48 25.68
CA ARG A 38 -11.12 -12.00 26.46
C ARG A 38 -10.51 -11.02 27.45
N MET A 39 -10.68 -9.72 27.22
CA MET A 39 -10.33 -8.68 28.18
C MET A 39 -11.57 -7.85 28.38
N GLN A 40 -12.08 -7.82 29.61
CA GLN A 40 -13.13 -6.92 30.11
C GLN A 40 -12.67 -5.45 30.06
N LYS A 41 -12.08 -5.01 28.95
CA LYS A 41 -11.56 -3.68 28.68
C LYS A 41 -12.50 -3.03 27.68
N VAL A 42 -13.73 -2.79 28.14
CA VAL A 42 -14.48 -1.63 27.70
C VAL A 42 -13.59 -0.39 27.93
N GLY A 43 -13.59 0.54 26.99
CA GLY A 43 -13.03 1.87 27.23
C GLY A 43 -13.68 2.51 28.46
N PRO A 44 -13.13 3.64 28.97
CA PRO A 44 -13.76 4.37 30.08
C PRO A 44 -15.24 4.73 29.82
N ASP A 45 -15.65 4.71 28.55
CA ASP A 45 -16.98 5.02 28.03
C ASP A 45 -17.87 3.77 27.77
N GLY A 46 -17.43 2.57 28.13
CA GLY A 46 -18.21 1.34 27.92
C GLY A 46 -18.15 0.77 26.50
N LYS A 47 -17.32 1.32 25.60
CA LYS A 47 -17.24 0.86 24.20
C LYS A 47 -16.15 -0.19 24.00
N PRO A 48 -16.32 -1.14 23.05
CA PRO A 48 -15.26 -2.06 22.66
C PRO A 48 -14.01 -1.29 22.22
N LYS A 49 -12.82 -1.76 22.59
CA LYS A 49 -11.59 -1.20 22.05
C LYS A 49 -11.53 -1.44 20.55
N THR A 50 -11.45 -0.37 19.80
CA THR A 50 -11.18 -0.40 18.36
C THR A 50 -9.75 -0.90 18.10
N LYS A 51 -9.61 -1.86 17.17
CA LYS A 51 -8.32 -2.17 16.54
C LYS A 51 -8.24 -1.53 15.17
N PHE A 52 -7.07 -1.05 14.79
CA PHE A 52 -6.80 -0.63 13.42
C PHE A 52 -5.97 -1.72 12.74
N GLN A 53 -6.33 -2.05 11.50
CA GLN A 53 -5.53 -2.87 10.61
C GLN A 53 -5.00 -2.00 9.47
N VAL A 54 -3.74 -2.22 9.12
CA VAL A 54 -3.10 -1.60 7.97
C VAL A 54 -2.84 -2.67 6.92
N THR A 55 -3.23 -2.39 5.70
CA THR A 55 -2.96 -3.23 4.54
C THR A 55 -2.16 -2.41 3.54
N TRP A 56 -1.01 -2.93 3.11
CA TRP A 56 -0.27 -2.35 2.00
C TRP A 56 -0.21 -3.31 0.81
N THR A 57 -0.16 -2.72 -0.39
CA THR A 57 -0.17 -3.44 -1.66
C THR A 57 1.17 -3.28 -2.36
N TRP A 58 1.85 -4.39 -2.62
CA TRP A 58 3.05 -4.46 -3.43
C TRP A 58 2.70 -4.74 -4.88
N VAL A 59 3.38 -4.07 -5.80
CA VAL A 59 3.52 -4.51 -7.20
C VAL A 59 4.89 -5.11 -7.41
N LEU A 60 4.95 -6.27 -8.06
CA LEU A 60 6.17 -7.02 -8.28
C LEU A 60 6.77 -6.74 -9.67
N ASN A 61 8.09 -6.97 -9.80
CA ASN A 61 8.81 -7.01 -11.08
C ASN A 61 8.56 -8.31 -11.88
N ALA A 62 7.34 -8.84 -11.81
CA ALA A 62 6.92 -10.05 -12.51
C ALA A 62 5.44 -9.90 -12.88
N ASN A 63 5.07 -10.47 -14.02
CA ASN A 63 3.74 -10.31 -14.60
C ASN A 63 2.96 -11.62 -14.60
N ASP A 64 1.63 -11.49 -14.49
CA ASP A 64 0.68 -12.56 -14.73
C ASP A 64 0.62 -12.94 -16.22
N LYS A 65 -0.15 -13.98 -16.54
CA LYS A 65 -0.34 -14.45 -17.93
C LYS A 65 -0.99 -13.41 -18.85
N GLU A 66 -1.59 -12.37 -18.28
CA GLU A 66 -2.22 -11.26 -19.01
C GLU A 66 -1.26 -10.06 -19.16
N GLY A 67 0.00 -10.20 -18.72
CA GLY A 67 1.02 -9.16 -18.81
C GLY A 67 0.92 -8.08 -17.73
N ARG A 68 0.06 -8.26 -16.71
CA ARG A 68 -0.09 -7.31 -15.61
C ARG A 68 0.86 -7.66 -14.48
N ALA A 69 1.47 -6.65 -13.86
CA ALA A 69 2.31 -6.87 -12.69
C ALA A 69 1.55 -7.59 -11.57
N PHE A 70 2.17 -8.60 -10.97
CA PHE A 70 1.62 -9.29 -9.81
C PHE A 70 1.42 -8.32 -8.65
N GLN A 71 0.32 -8.52 -7.92
CA GLN A 71 0.01 -7.77 -6.71
C GLN A 71 0.03 -8.69 -5.50
N VAL A 72 0.67 -8.23 -4.43
CA VAL A 72 0.72 -8.95 -3.15
C VAL A 72 0.27 -8.01 -2.04
N PHE A 73 -0.60 -8.52 -1.18
CA PHE A 73 -1.16 -7.78 -0.06
C PHE A 73 -0.60 -8.33 1.24
N GLU A 74 -0.19 -7.44 2.13
CA GLU A 74 0.13 -7.79 3.50
C GLU A 74 -0.76 -6.98 4.44
N THR A 75 -1.21 -7.61 5.53
CA THR A 75 -2.09 -6.99 6.51
C THR A 75 -1.53 -7.18 7.90
N TYR A 76 -1.50 -6.09 8.65
CA TYR A 76 -0.93 -6.02 9.98
C TYR A 76 -1.90 -5.35 10.95
N ASP A 77 -1.93 -5.83 12.18
CA ASP A 77 -2.58 -5.08 13.26
C ASP A 77 -1.70 -3.89 13.62
N ALA A 78 -2.26 -2.69 13.64
CA ALA A 78 -1.56 -1.43 13.92
C ALA A 78 -1.26 -1.21 15.41
N TYR A 79 -1.58 -2.18 16.27
CA TYR A 79 -1.32 -2.09 17.70
C TYR A 79 0.18 -2.20 17.97
N GLN A 80 0.82 -1.06 18.25
CA GLN A 80 2.18 -1.03 18.78
C GLN A 80 2.13 -1.38 20.28
N ASN A 81 2.62 -2.57 20.64
CA ASN A 81 2.94 -2.89 22.02
C ASN A 81 4.43 -2.58 22.26
N PRO A 82 4.78 -1.51 22.98
CA PRO A 82 6.20 -1.17 23.21
C PRO A 82 6.97 -2.26 23.98
N ALA A 83 6.29 -3.19 24.67
CA ALA A 83 6.93 -4.28 25.40
C ALA A 83 7.16 -5.56 24.55
N LYS A 84 6.53 -5.69 23.37
CA LYS A 84 6.68 -6.85 22.48
C LYS A 84 6.61 -6.39 21.03
N PRO A 85 7.70 -6.46 20.26
CA PRO A 85 7.70 -6.02 18.87
C PRO A 85 6.62 -6.76 18.09
N SER A 86 5.72 -5.99 17.48
CA SER A 86 4.62 -6.51 16.68
C SER A 86 5.12 -7.03 15.34
N LYS A 87 4.26 -7.75 14.60
CA LYS A 87 4.57 -8.12 13.22
C LYS A 87 4.77 -6.89 12.33
N LEU A 88 4.04 -5.81 12.63
CA LEU A 88 4.20 -4.52 11.95
C LEU A 88 5.59 -3.95 12.22
N ASP A 89 6.04 -3.91 13.47
CA ASP A 89 7.36 -3.36 13.83
C ASP A 89 8.49 -4.13 13.14
N LYS A 90 8.36 -5.47 13.07
CA LYS A 90 9.32 -6.30 12.34
C LYS A 90 9.33 -5.98 10.84
N ALA A 91 8.16 -5.82 10.22
CA ALA A 91 8.06 -5.48 8.81
C ALA A 91 8.63 -4.09 8.51
N LEU A 92 8.28 -3.09 9.32
CA LEU A 92 8.82 -1.73 9.21
C LEU A 92 10.33 -1.71 9.33
N THR A 93 10.89 -2.46 10.29
CA THR A 93 12.34 -2.55 10.47
C THR A 93 13.03 -3.08 9.21
N GLN A 94 12.47 -4.12 8.60
CA GLN A 94 13.01 -4.73 7.39
C GLN A 94 12.86 -3.82 6.15
N ILE A 95 11.70 -3.17 6.00
CA ILE A 95 11.40 -2.29 4.85
C ILE A 95 12.26 -1.03 4.91
N LEU A 96 12.32 -0.38 6.08
CA LEU A 96 13.02 0.88 6.29
C LEU A 96 14.52 0.69 6.53
N ASN A 97 14.96 -0.54 6.84
CA ASN A 97 16.32 -0.86 7.26
C ASN A 97 16.82 0.04 8.40
N ALA A 98 15.92 0.33 9.33
CA ALA A 98 16.12 1.21 10.46
C ALA A 98 15.21 0.79 11.61
N ALA A 99 15.46 1.30 12.82
CA ALA A 99 14.51 1.12 13.91
C ALA A 99 13.11 1.61 13.48
N PRO A 100 12.03 0.88 13.82
CA PRO A 100 10.70 1.29 13.44
C PRO A 100 10.38 2.63 14.13
N PRO A 101 9.86 3.62 13.40
CA PRO A 101 9.52 4.90 13.99
C PRO A 101 8.42 4.73 15.04
N LEU A 102 8.48 5.58 16.08
CA LEU A 102 7.38 5.72 17.02
C LEU A 102 6.24 6.44 16.30
N LEU A 103 5.10 5.77 16.15
CA LEU A 103 3.96 6.30 15.43
C LEU A 103 2.94 6.80 16.44
N SER A 104 2.50 8.05 16.28
CA SER A 104 1.36 8.57 17.05
C SER A 104 0.03 8.20 16.40
N ASP A 105 0.03 7.92 15.10
CA ASP A 105 -1.14 7.47 14.33
C ASP A 105 -0.74 6.70 13.06
N THR A 106 -1.67 5.90 12.54
CA THR A 106 -1.56 5.13 11.30
C THR A 106 -1.39 5.98 10.04
N ASP A 107 -1.85 7.23 10.00
CA ASP A 107 -1.66 8.10 8.83
C ASP A 107 -0.19 8.42 8.57
N GLN A 108 0.67 8.35 9.60
CA GLN A 108 2.11 8.56 9.48
C GLN A 108 2.82 7.42 8.74
N LEU A 109 2.20 6.25 8.60
CA LEU A 109 2.76 5.11 7.87
C LEU A 109 2.75 5.31 6.37
N GLU A 110 1.70 5.96 5.83
CA GLU A 110 1.55 6.16 4.40
C GLU A 110 2.78 6.87 3.76
N PRO A 111 3.21 8.06 4.23
CA PRO A 111 4.36 8.74 3.63
C PRO A 111 5.69 8.00 3.86
N LEU A 112 5.76 7.12 4.86
CA LEU A 112 6.96 6.32 5.12
C LEU A 112 7.09 5.13 4.16
N LEU A 113 5.97 4.62 3.64
CA LEU A 113 5.91 3.35 2.93
C LEU A 113 5.63 3.50 1.44
N LEU A 114 4.81 4.47 1.03
CA LEU A 114 4.41 4.62 -0.36
C LEU A 114 5.64 4.82 -1.26
N ASN A 115 5.67 4.14 -2.39
CA ASN A 115 6.77 4.11 -3.37
C ASN A 115 8.08 3.54 -2.83
N ARG A 116 8.12 2.96 -1.62
CA ARG A 116 9.29 2.20 -1.19
C ARG A 116 9.37 0.88 -1.94
N ALA A 117 10.60 0.56 -2.34
CA ALA A 117 10.92 -0.64 -3.06
C ALA A 117 11.89 -1.51 -2.26
N ASN A 118 11.64 -2.80 -2.25
CA ASN A 118 12.39 -3.79 -1.49
C ASN A 118 12.43 -5.11 -2.26
N GLU A 119 13.45 -5.93 -1.98
CA GLU A 119 13.42 -7.34 -2.34
C GLU A 119 12.53 -8.07 -1.32
N LEU A 120 11.57 -8.84 -1.83
CA LEU A 120 10.56 -9.57 -1.09
C LEU A 120 10.82 -11.07 -1.20
N PHE A 121 10.79 -11.76 -0.08
CA PHE A 121 10.83 -13.22 -0.04
C PHE A 121 9.40 -13.73 0.10
N ILE A 122 8.91 -14.40 -0.94
CA ILE A 122 7.54 -14.86 -1.04
C ILE A 122 7.48 -16.38 -0.91
N THR A 123 6.53 -16.85 -0.10
CA THR A 123 6.14 -18.27 -0.04
C THR A 123 4.75 -18.44 -0.60
N LYS A 124 4.54 -19.55 -1.31
CA LYS A 124 3.24 -20.01 -1.78
C LYS A 124 2.94 -21.34 -1.11
N SER A 125 1.85 -21.40 -0.35
CA SER A 125 1.46 -22.58 0.43
C SER A 125 -0.04 -22.77 0.46
N PRO A 126 -0.55 -24.01 0.54
CA PRO A 126 -1.98 -24.27 0.65
C PRO A 126 -2.57 -23.61 1.90
N LYS A 127 -3.80 -23.11 1.81
CA LYS A 127 -4.53 -22.61 2.98
C LYS A 127 -4.81 -23.76 3.93
N VAL A 128 -4.63 -23.50 5.22
CA VAL A 128 -4.97 -24.46 6.29
C VAL A 128 -6.46 -24.83 6.25
N SER A 129 -7.33 -23.86 5.96
CA SER A 129 -8.79 -24.08 5.90
C SER A 129 -9.27 -24.75 4.60
N ASN A 130 -8.48 -24.67 3.53
CA ASN A 130 -8.81 -25.28 2.23
C ASN A 130 -7.53 -25.53 1.43
N PRO A 131 -6.97 -26.76 1.45
CA PRO A 131 -5.71 -27.05 0.78
C PRO A 131 -5.72 -26.87 -0.75
N ALA A 132 -6.90 -26.86 -1.39
CA ALA A 132 -7.04 -26.58 -2.82
C ALA A 132 -6.76 -25.10 -3.15
N GLU A 133 -6.84 -24.21 -2.16
CA GLU A 133 -6.55 -22.79 -2.33
C GLU A 133 -5.12 -22.45 -1.90
N MET A 134 -4.31 -21.98 -2.85
CA MET A 134 -2.97 -21.48 -2.53
C MET A 134 -3.03 -20.09 -1.91
N THR A 135 -2.25 -19.86 -0.86
CA THR A 135 -1.96 -18.55 -0.26
C THR A 135 -0.55 -18.11 -0.59
N VAL A 136 -0.40 -16.82 -0.83
CA VAL A 136 0.90 -16.15 -0.97
C VAL A 136 1.15 -15.33 0.29
N LYS A 137 2.34 -15.47 0.86
CA LYS A 137 2.80 -14.71 2.03
C LYS A 137 4.20 -14.17 1.80
N VAL A 138 4.39 -12.89 2.09
CA VAL A 138 5.72 -12.31 2.23
C VAL A 138 6.27 -12.75 3.59
N ILE A 139 7.46 -13.33 3.61
CA ILE A 139 8.12 -13.85 4.82
C ILE A 139 9.32 -13.00 5.25
N GLY A 140 9.75 -12.07 4.39
CA GLY A 140 10.82 -11.14 4.69
C GLY A 140 10.99 -10.08 3.61
N HIS A 141 11.68 -9.01 4.00
CA HIS A 141 12.03 -7.88 3.14
C HIS A 141 13.51 -7.58 3.30
N THR A 142 14.16 -7.18 2.21
CA THR A 142 15.51 -6.62 2.23
C THR A 142 15.57 -5.34 1.39
N PRO A 143 16.47 -4.40 1.71
CA PRO A 143 16.70 -3.23 0.85
C PRO A 143 17.10 -3.66 -0.56
N LEU A 144 16.76 -2.82 -1.54
CA LEU A 144 17.28 -3.02 -2.89
C LEU A 144 18.80 -2.90 -2.93
N LYS A 145 19.41 -3.76 -3.73
CA LYS A 145 20.84 -3.67 -4.03
C LYS A 145 21.07 -2.50 -4.99
N PRO A 146 22.24 -1.84 -4.93
CA PRO A 146 22.60 -0.80 -5.90
C PRO A 146 22.46 -1.30 -7.34
N GLY A 147 21.86 -0.47 -8.21
CA GLY A 147 21.65 -0.80 -9.62
C GLY A 147 20.38 -1.58 -9.95
N GLN A 148 19.59 -1.99 -8.95
CA GLN A 148 18.28 -2.62 -9.21
C GLN A 148 17.20 -1.58 -9.54
N LEU A 149 16.36 -1.89 -10.53
CA LEU A 149 15.23 -1.06 -10.92
C LEU A 149 13.98 -1.47 -10.13
N ALA A 150 13.36 -0.49 -9.47
CA ALA A 150 12.09 -0.67 -8.78
C ALA A 150 10.93 -0.74 -9.79
N PRO A 151 10.01 -1.72 -9.67
CA PRO A 151 8.81 -1.75 -10.48
C PRO A 151 7.96 -0.51 -10.17
N GLN A 152 7.34 0.05 -11.21
CA GLN A 152 6.47 1.21 -11.05
C GLN A 152 5.02 0.78 -10.86
N ALA A 153 4.21 1.67 -10.27
CA ALA A 153 2.77 1.46 -10.24
C ALA A 153 2.23 1.30 -11.68
N PRO A 154 1.28 0.37 -11.92
CA PRO A 154 0.66 0.22 -13.23
C PRO A 154 0.01 1.54 -13.69
N LYS A 155 0.05 1.82 -14.99
CA LYS A 155 -0.43 3.09 -15.58
C LYS A 155 -1.87 3.43 -15.19
N ASP A 156 -2.73 2.42 -15.04
CA ASP A 156 -4.16 2.57 -14.71
C ASP A 156 -4.46 2.37 -13.21
N PHE A 157 -3.42 2.25 -12.38
CA PHE A 157 -3.62 2.05 -10.96
C PHE A 157 -4.11 3.34 -10.28
N ILE A 158 -5.34 3.28 -9.77
CA ILE A 158 -5.92 4.32 -8.91
C ILE A 158 -5.99 3.77 -7.49
N ARG A 159 -5.28 4.42 -6.56
CA ARG A 159 -5.33 4.14 -5.12
C ARG A 159 -6.76 4.14 -4.62
N PHE A 160 -7.08 3.23 -3.72
CA PHE A 160 -8.47 3.05 -3.26
C PHE A 160 -9.10 4.36 -2.76
N LYS A 161 -8.37 5.16 -1.98
CA LYS A 161 -8.85 6.45 -1.44
C LYS A 161 -9.13 7.51 -2.52
N ASN A 162 -8.51 7.39 -3.69
CA ASN A 162 -8.66 8.30 -4.82
C ASN A 162 -9.69 7.80 -5.84
N ARG A 163 -10.22 6.57 -5.67
CA ARG A 163 -11.29 6.08 -6.53
C ARG A 163 -12.54 6.89 -6.25
N THR A 164 -13.16 7.42 -7.31
CA THR A 164 -14.48 8.05 -7.22
C THR A 164 -15.45 7.06 -6.59
N LYS A 165 -15.87 7.32 -5.35
CA LYS A 165 -17.00 6.61 -4.76
C LYS A 165 -18.19 6.97 -5.61
N GLY A 166 -18.68 6.04 -6.43
CA GLY A 166 -19.88 6.26 -7.22
C GLY A 166 -20.98 6.68 -6.25
N THR A 167 -21.35 7.96 -6.29
CA THR A 167 -22.56 8.44 -5.66
C THR A 167 -23.69 7.71 -6.36
N THR A 168 -24.29 6.75 -5.67
CA THR A 168 -25.66 6.35 -5.95
C THR A 168 -26.51 7.60 -5.74
N GLY A 169 -26.62 8.44 -6.78
CA GLY A 169 -27.63 9.49 -6.81
C GLY A 169 -29.02 8.83 -6.77
N PRO A 170 -30.03 9.48 -6.19
CA PRO A 170 -31.39 8.95 -6.11
C PRO A 170 -32.11 8.79 -7.47
N ASN A 171 -31.41 8.86 -8.61
CA ASN A 171 -32.01 8.68 -9.93
C ASN A 171 -31.24 7.63 -10.76
N PRO A 172 -31.92 6.56 -11.22
CA PRO A 172 -31.34 5.58 -12.13
C PRO A 172 -31.24 6.20 -13.53
N GLY A 173 -30.11 6.82 -13.86
CA GLY A 173 -29.90 7.31 -15.23
C GLY A 173 -28.72 8.25 -15.47
N GLN A 174 -28.06 8.81 -14.45
CA GLN A 174 -26.91 9.69 -14.68
C GLN A 174 -25.67 9.20 -13.93
N SER A 175 -24.78 8.54 -14.67
CA SER A 175 -23.38 8.38 -14.26
C SER A 175 -22.65 9.70 -14.54
N THR A 176 -22.43 10.51 -13.51
CA THR A 176 -21.47 11.62 -13.59
C THR A 176 -20.04 11.04 -13.53
N GLN A 177 -19.36 11.01 -14.67
CA GLN A 177 -17.91 10.88 -14.72
C GLN A 177 -17.30 12.24 -14.38
N THR A 178 -16.63 12.33 -13.23
CA THR A 178 -15.74 13.47 -12.92
C THR A 178 -14.37 12.90 -12.59
N TYR A 179 -13.47 12.97 -13.58
CA TYR A 179 -12.06 12.68 -13.41
C TYR A 179 -11.44 13.79 -12.55
N ALA A 180 -10.87 13.44 -11.40
CA ALA A 180 -10.09 14.36 -10.59
C ALA A 180 -8.84 14.78 -11.38
N GLN A 181 -8.71 16.07 -11.67
CA GLN A 181 -7.49 16.66 -12.21
C GLN A 181 -6.35 16.45 -11.21
N GLN A 182 -5.26 15.88 -11.70
CA GLN A 182 -3.98 15.76 -11.02
C GLN A 182 -3.43 17.19 -10.80
N PRO A 183 -3.02 17.59 -9.59
CA PRO A 183 -2.32 18.86 -9.42
C PRO A 183 -0.97 18.78 -10.15
N SER A 184 -0.82 19.60 -11.17
CA SER A 184 0.42 19.82 -11.91
C SER A 184 1.50 20.35 -10.95
N GLN A 185 2.61 19.61 -10.81
CA GLN A 185 3.85 20.14 -10.23
C GLN A 185 4.38 21.28 -11.11
N PRO A 186 4.75 22.44 -10.56
CA PRO A 186 5.42 23.47 -11.35
C PRO A 186 6.81 22.97 -11.77
N ALA A 187 7.04 22.96 -13.07
CA ALA A 187 8.36 22.77 -13.65
C ALA A 187 9.21 24.03 -13.39
N ASN A 188 10.33 23.86 -12.68
CA ASN A 188 11.38 24.88 -12.63
C ASN A 188 12.04 24.96 -14.02
N ASN A 189 11.61 25.94 -14.82
CA ASN A 189 12.34 26.35 -16.01
C ASN A 189 13.55 27.17 -15.57
N VAL A 190 14.73 26.56 -15.59
CA VAL A 190 16.00 27.29 -15.60
C VAL A 190 16.24 27.71 -17.04
N SER A 191 15.75 28.90 -17.41
CA SER A 191 16.16 29.54 -18.65
C SER A 191 17.59 30.06 -18.50
N LEU A 192 18.49 29.47 -19.29
CA LEU A 192 19.76 30.07 -19.68
C LEU A 192 19.49 31.49 -20.19
N ASN A 193 20.18 32.49 -19.64
CA ASN A 193 20.29 33.77 -20.30
C ASN A 193 21.72 33.95 -20.78
N SER A 194 21.85 33.88 -22.10
CA SER A 194 23.01 34.22 -22.89
C SER A 194 23.38 35.70 -22.69
N ALA A 195 24.68 35.98 -22.74
CA ALA A 195 25.25 37.32 -22.77
C ALA A 195 24.73 38.17 -23.95
N PRO A 196 24.88 39.49 -23.86
CA PRO A 196 25.25 40.30 -25.01
C PRO A 196 26.58 41.02 -24.82
N GLU A 197 27.34 41.06 -25.91
CA GLU A 197 28.57 41.83 -26.13
C GLU A 197 28.36 43.35 -26.11
N GLU A 198 29.44 44.04 -25.73
CA GLU A 198 29.94 45.37 -26.13
C GLU A 198 29.00 46.59 -26.26
N ASN A 199 29.37 47.67 -25.55
CA ASN A 199 29.71 48.92 -26.22
C ASN A 199 30.64 49.81 -25.39
N GLU A 200 31.52 50.51 -26.10
CA GLU A 200 32.65 51.32 -25.64
C GLU A 200 32.27 52.65 -24.94
N ALA A 201 33.34 53.30 -24.43
CA ALA A 201 33.54 54.73 -24.12
C ALA A 201 33.18 55.22 -22.70
N PHE A 202 34.19 55.42 -21.84
CA PHE A 202 34.97 56.67 -21.73
C PHE A 202 36.23 56.45 -20.87
#